data_AF-A0AAV7GRI1-F1
#
_entry.id   AF-A0AAV7GRI1-F1
#
_cell.length_a   1.000
_cell.length_b   1.000
_cell.length_c   1.000
_cell.angle_alpha   90.00
_cell.angle_beta   90.00
_cell.angle_gamma   90.00
#
_symmetry.space_group_name_H-M   'P 1'
#
loop_
_entity.id
_entity.type
_entity.pdbx_description
1 polymer ?
#
loop_
_entity_poly.entity_id
_entity_poly.type
_entity_poly.pdbx_seq_one_letter_code
_entity_poly.pdbx_strand_id
1 'polypeptide(L)'
;MADDSLLVEKVTISGATLASILQRFSSSPGDVDGLLFGHFIRLPPPDPNDDDPSSSYSAAVGSTTLAPFAASITGHFCSGAPMTFYDSVGRIDPHSVRRASDQDRLPILLGWFCGRRRTHLRPSMREIAVSNSLFETLTPASAIDPAPPRPCIFLLLSFSSTENQAIHTHEYRAFHLRRKPVGSGVLEPRSLHIVNIGPDFRGQYGSFSPDSALPWMPLRVEDELAQKETLRSLQDKVAGQLLLDSAADGFTMERLAHLIGPGVAEYASELEDLYRNMLLKLEGLARLVEKSSARVLEQENKNLKIRCRLAGLE
;
A
#
# COMPACT_ATOMS: atom_id res chain seq x y z
N MET A 1 2.73 20.73 -22.06
CA MET A 1 1.81 19.57 -21.96
C MET A 1 2.14 18.84 -20.68
N ALA A 2 1.14 18.57 -19.83
CA ALA A 2 1.37 17.84 -18.59
C ALA A 2 1.80 16.41 -18.94
N ASP A 3 2.73 15.86 -18.17
CA ASP A 3 3.14 14.48 -18.34
C ASP A 3 2.03 13.60 -17.72
N ASP A 4 1.01 13.28 -18.52
CA ASP A 4 -0.16 12.45 -18.14
C ASP A 4 0.20 10.97 -17.98
N SER A 5 1.51 10.67 -17.86
CA SER A 5 2.05 9.32 -17.96
C SER A 5 1.57 8.35 -16.86
N LEU A 6 0.89 8.82 -15.81
CA LEU A 6 0.38 7.99 -14.70
C LEU A 6 -0.85 8.60 -14.02
N LEU A 7 -2.02 8.47 -14.63
CA LEU A 7 -3.27 8.86 -13.97
C LEU A 7 -3.67 7.77 -12.97
N VAL A 8 -3.47 8.05 -11.67
CA VAL A 8 -4.12 7.29 -10.59
C VAL A 8 -5.58 7.73 -10.53
N GLU A 9 -6.46 6.85 -10.99
CA GLU A 9 -7.89 7.11 -11.04
C GLU A 9 -8.57 6.82 -9.70
N LYS A 10 -8.19 5.70 -9.07
CA LYS A 10 -8.80 5.19 -7.84
C LYS A 10 -7.75 4.84 -6.80
N VAL A 11 -7.93 5.33 -5.56
CA VAL A 11 -7.13 4.89 -4.41
C VAL A 11 -8.02 4.04 -3.51
N THR A 12 -7.61 2.80 -3.26
CA THR A 12 -8.30 1.88 -2.34
C THR A 12 -7.48 1.66 -1.08
N ILE A 13 -8.15 1.53 0.06
CA ILE A 13 -7.54 1.17 1.34
C ILE A 13 -8.43 0.17 2.05
N SER A 14 -7.83 -0.82 2.71
CA SER A 14 -8.60 -1.73 3.56
C SER A 14 -9.08 -1.02 4.83
N GLY A 15 -10.28 -1.37 5.31
CA GLY A 15 -10.80 -0.83 6.57
C GLY A 15 -9.86 -1.08 7.75
N ALA A 16 -9.21 -2.25 7.80
CA ALA A 16 -8.25 -2.60 8.85
C ALA A 16 -7.00 -1.71 8.80
N THR A 17 -6.45 -1.44 7.61
CA THR A 17 -5.28 -0.57 7.44
C THR A 17 -5.61 0.87 7.84
N LEU A 18 -6.75 1.39 7.40
CA LEU A 18 -7.19 2.74 7.78
C LEU A 18 -7.43 2.87 9.29
N ALA A 19 -8.12 1.90 9.90
CA ALA A 19 -8.36 1.87 11.33
C ALA A 19 -7.05 1.86 12.13
N SER A 20 -6.06 1.07 11.68
CA SER A 20 -4.75 1.01 12.30
C SER A 20 -4.01 2.36 12.23
N ILE A 21 -4.02 3.04 11.08
CA ILE A 21 -3.45 4.39 10.92
C ILE A 21 -4.16 5.39 11.85
N LEU A 22 -5.49 5.37 11.89
CA LEU A 22 -6.29 6.25 12.76
C LEU A 22 -5.98 6.00 14.25
N GLN A 23 -5.84 4.74 14.66
CA GLN A 23 -5.50 4.37 16.02
C GLN A 23 -4.11 4.89 16.40
N ARG A 24 -3.11 4.74 15.50
CA ARG A 24 -1.75 5.28 15.72
C ARG A 24 -1.75 6.79 15.83
N PHE A 25 -2.51 7.48 14.98
CA PHE A 25 -2.62 8.94 15.03
C PHE A 25 -3.32 9.43 16.31
N SER A 26 -4.37 8.72 16.74
CA SER A 26 -5.14 9.06 17.94
C SER A 26 -4.34 8.84 19.23
N SER A 27 -3.57 7.74 19.29
CA SER A 27 -2.74 7.39 20.45
C SER A 27 -1.44 8.19 20.57
N SER A 28 -0.97 8.80 19.47
CA SER A 28 0.22 9.65 19.50
C SER A 28 -0.04 10.96 20.28
N PRO A 29 0.90 11.44 21.11
CA PRO A 29 0.77 12.73 21.79
C PRO A 29 0.88 13.94 20.84
N GLY A 30 1.36 13.74 19.61
CA GLY A 30 1.60 14.81 18.64
C GLY A 30 1.27 14.41 17.20
N ASP A 31 1.77 15.21 16.26
CA ASP A 31 1.67 14.92 14.83
C ASP A 31 2.42 13.63 14.48
N VAL A 32 1.93 12.93 13.46
CA VAL A 32 2.45 11.63 13.05
C VAL A 32 2.69 11.63 11.55
N ASP A 33 3.77 11.00 11.11
CA ASP A 33 3.95 10.63 9.72
C ASP A 33 4.36 9.18 9.58
N GLY A 34 4.31 8.70 8.34
CA GLY A 34 4.70 7.34 8.02
C GLY A 34 4.60 7.04 6.53
N LEU A 35 5.10 5.87 6.16
CA LEU A 35 5.13 5.37 4.79
C LEU A 35 3.93 4.48 4.50
N LEU A 36 3.46 4.49 3.26
CA LEU A 36 2.32 3.69 2.78
C LEU A 36 2.80 2.63 1.78
N PHE A 37 2.40 1.39 2.02
CA PHE A 37 2.79 0.25 1.19
C PHE A 37 1.57 -0.42 0.55
N GLY A 38 1.77 -0.97 -0.64
CA GLY A 38 0.74 -1.68 -1.36
C GLY A 38 1.13 -2.08 -2.77
N HIS A 39 0.20 -1.97 -3.71
CA HIS A 39 0.43 -2.29 -5.12
C HIS A 39 -0.42 -1.41 -6.06
N PHE A 40 0.01 -1.35 -7.33
CA PHE A 40 -0.76 -0.74 -8.41
C PHE A 40 -1.40 -1.83 -9.26
N ILE A 41 -2.66 -1.62 -9.63
CA ILE A 41 -3.42 -2.45 -10.56
C ILE A 41 -3.70 -1.60 -11.79
N ARG A 42 -3.35 -2.10 -12.98
CA ARG A 42 -3.73 -1.44 -14.23
C ARG A 42 -5.22 -1.70 -14.47
N LEU A 43 -5.99 -0.63 -14.64
CA LEU A 43 -7.40 -0.74 -14.97
C LEU A 43 -7.55 -1.07 -16.46
N PRO A 44 -8.59 -1.85 -16.83
CA PRO A 44 -8.92 -2.06 -18.23
C PRO A 44 -9.24 -0.71 -18.89
N PRO A 45 -8.96 -0.55 -20.20
CA PRO A 45 -9.36 0.65 -20.93
C PRO A 45 -10.89 0.83 -20.85
N PRO A 46 -11.39 2.08 -20.84
CA PRO A 46 -12.82 2.34 -20.82
C PRO A 46 -13.50 1.70 -22.04
N ASP A 47 -14.71 1.17 -21.84
CA ASP A 47 -15.49 0.50 -22.87
C ASP A 47 -15.81 1.51 -24.00
N PRO A 48 -15.50 1.20 -25.28
CA PRO A 48 -15.72 2.12 -26.40
C PRO A 48 -17.19 2.44 -26.70
N ASN A 49 -18.18 1.81 -26.03
CA ASN A 49 -19.60 1.91 -26.36
C ASN A 49 -20.45 2.82 -25.44
N ASP A 50 -19.87 3.62 -24.56
CA ASP A 50 -20.64 4.61 -23.79
C ASP A 50 -20.86 5.90 -24.62
N ASP A 51 -21.87 5.86 -25.51
CA ASP A 51 -22.48 7.03 -26.13
C ASP A 51 -23.30 7.81 -25.09
N ASP A 52 -22.63 8.42 -24.12
CA ASP A 52 -23.26 9.33 -23.16
C ASP A 52 -22.95 10.79 -23.56
N PRO A 53 -23.93 11.58 -24.03
CA PRO A 53 -23.69 12.90 -24.66
C PRO A 53 -23.22 14.01 -23.71
N SER A 54 -22.92 13.69 -22.44
CA SER A 54 -22.39 14.64 -21.46
C SER A 54 -20.87 14.56 -21.25
N SER A 55 -20.23 13.54 -21.82
CA SER A 55 -18.79 13.27 -21.70
C SER A 55 -18.01 13.82 -22.89
N SER A 56 -17.81 15.14 -22.91
CA SER A 56 -16.89 15.79 -23.85
C SER A 56 -15.43 15.57 -23.43
N TYR A 57 -14.99 14.31 -23.42
CA TYR A 57 -13.57 13.98 -23.50
C TYR A 57 -13.30 13.70 -24.97
N SER A 58 -12.59 14.63 -25.60
CA SER A 58 -12.26 14.54 -27.02
C SER A 58 -11.58 13.21 -27.32
N ALA A 59 -12.30 12.31 -28.01
CA ALA A 59 -11.73 11.21 -28.75
C ALA A 59 -10.90 11.77 -29.91
N ALA A 60 -9.74 12.33 -29.57
CA ALA A 60 -8.70 12.65 -30.53
C ALA A 60 -7.86 11.39 -30.72
N VAL A 61 -8.18 10.70 -31.81
CA VAL A 61 -7.34 9.73 -32.50
C VAL A 61 -5.88 10.20 -32.47
N GLY A 62 -5.00 9.43 -31.82
CA GLY A 62 -3.54 9.58 -31.98
C GLY A 62 -2.69 9.88 -30.73
N SER A 63 -3.17 9.72 -29.50
CA SER A 63 -2.31 9.83 -28.30
C SER A 63 -2.23 8.49 -27.57
N THR A 64 -1.01 8.03 -27.28
CA THR A 64 -0.67 6.85 -26.46
C THR A 64 -1.16 7.02 -25.02
N THR A 65 -2.47 7.05 -24.79
CA THR A 65 -3.07 7.19 -23.47
C THR A 65 -2.80 5.92 -22.67
N LEU A 66 -1.83 5.99 -21.76
CA LEU A 66 -1.52 4.92 -20.84
C LEU A 66 -2.77 4.60 -20.01
N ALA A 67 -3.13 3.32 -19.92
CA ALA A 67 -4.28 2.85 -19.16
C ALA A 67 -4.22 3.35 -17.70
N PRO A 68 -5.35 3.80 -17.12
CA PRO A 68 -5.37 4.34 -15.77
C PRO A 68 -4.98 3.27 -14.74
N PHE A 69 -4.44 3.71 -13.60
CA PHE A 69 -4.05 2.81 -12.52
C PHE A 69 -4.95 3.00 -11.29
N ALA A 70 -5.28 1.89 -10.65
CA ALA A 70 -5.78 1.88 -9.29
C ALA A 70 -4.63 1.56 -8.32
N ALA A 71 -4.58 2.26 -7.20
CA ALA A 71 -3.60 2.00 -6.16
C ALA A 71 -4.28 1.41 -4.93
N SER A 72 -3.79 0.27 -4.44
CA SER A 72 -4.33 -0.38 -3.25
C SER A 72 -3.33 -0.32 -2.10
N ILE A 73 -3.71 0.35 -1.02
CA ILE A 73 -2.92 0.49 0.21
C ILE A 73 -3.24 -0.71 1.11
N THR A 74 -2.23 -1.54 1.34
CA THR A 74 -2.34 -2.76 2.15
C THR A 74 -1.67 -2.60 3.52
N GLY A 75 -0.62 -1.79 3.61
CA GLY A 75 0.17 -1.64 4.84
C GLY A 75 0.69 -0.22 5.06
N HIS A 76 1.19 0.02 6.27
CA HIS A 76 1.83 1.28 6.62
C HIS A 76 2.97 1.04 7.62
N PHE A 77 3.92 1.98 7.66
CA PHE A 77 4.98 2.02 8.66
C PHE A 77 5.04 3.41 9.29
N CYS A 78 5.08 3.46 10.62
CA CYS A 78 5.07 4.69 11.38
C CYS A 78 6.12 4.63 12.48
N SER A 79 7.08 5.55 12.46
CA SER A 79 8.15 5.60 13.47
C SER A 79 7.70 6.22 14.80
N GLY A 80 6.47 6.76 14.89
CA GLY A 80 5.91 7.36 16.09
C GLY A 80 6.43 8.77 16.42
N ALA A 81 7.29 9.34 15.59
CA ALA A 81 7.71 10.73 15.64
C ALA A 81 7.72 11.31 14.22
N PRO A 82 7.39 12.60 14.04
CA PRO A 82 7.46 13.24 12.74
C PRO A 82 8.90 13.44 12.29
N MET A 83 9.12 13.61 10.98
CA MET A 83 10.41 13.93 10.36
C MET A 83 11.50 12.86 10.57
N THR A 84 11.10 11.59 10.57
CA THR A 84 12.03 10.47 10.78
C THR A 84 12.72 10.00 9.51
N PHE A 85 12.09 10.22 8.34
CA PHE A 85 12.62 9.84 7.03
C PHE A 85 12.87 11.05 6.11
N TYR A 86 12.67 12.27 6.60
CA TYR A 86 12.87 13.50 5.84
C TYR A 86 13.27 14.67 6.74
N ASP A 87 13.91 15.69 6.17
CA ASP A 87 14.36 16.89 6.88
C ASP A 87 13.31 18.03 6.89
N SER A 88 13.63 19.14 7.56
CA SER A 88 12.73 20.31 7.66
C SER A 88 12.41 20.98 6.33
N VAL A 89 13.24 20.76 5.30
CA VAL A 89 13.12 21.30 3.94
C VAL A 89 12.35 20.33 3.02
N GLY A 90 12.15 19.08 3.47
CA GLY A 90 11.43 18.03 2.73
C GLY A 90 12.34 17.16 1.87
N ARG A 91 13.64 17.09 2.16
CA ARG A 91 14.57 16.14 1.54
C ARG A 91 14.46 14.80 2.25
N ILE A 92 14.41 13.72 1.47
CA ILE A 92 14.30 12.36 1.99
C ILE A 92 15.68 11.85 2.42
N ASP A 93 15.74 11.16 3.57
CA ASP A 93 16.87 10.32 3.92
C ASP A 93 16.73 8.94 3.25
N PRO A 94 17.53 8.65 2.20
CA PRO A 94 17.40 7.40 1.46
C PRO A 94 17.71 6.17 2.32
N HIS A 95 18.52 6.31 3.38
CA HIS A 95 18.84 5.20 4.28
C HIS A 95 17.64 4.79 5.12
N SER A 96 16.89 5.76 5.63
CA SER A 96 15.67 5.50 6.41
C SER A 96 14.56 4.90 5.55
N VAL A 97 14.41 5.36 4.29
CA VAL A 97 13.45 4.76 3.35
C VAL A 97 13.87 3.36 2.93
N ARG A 98 15.17 3.09 2.66
CA ARG A 98 15.66 1.74 2.34
C ARG A 98 15.54 0.76 3.50
N ARG A 99 15.70 1.22 4.75
CA ARG A 99 15.43 0.37 5.93
C ARG A 99 13.96 -0.02 6.05
N ALA A 100 13.06 0.87 5.63
CA ALA A 100 11.63 0.61 5.67
C ALA A 100 11.11 -0.11 4.41
N SER A 101 11.81 0.00 3.29
CA SER A 101 11.45 -0.54 1.99
C SER A 101 12.60 -1.34 1.38
N ASP A 102 12.47 -2.66 1.36
CA ASP A 102 13.33 -3.52 0.54
C ASP A 102 12.84 -3.40 -0.91
N GLN A 103 13.65 -2.81 -1.80
CA GLN A 103 13.21 -2.39 -3.15
C GLN A 103 12.69 -3.54 -4.01
N ASP A 104 13.10 -4.76 -3.69
CA ASP A 104 12.69 -5.95 -4.42
C ASP A 104 11.44 -6.60 -3.83
N ARG A 105 11.02 -6.32 -2.58
CA ARG A 105 9.92 -7.06 -1.94
C ARG A 105 8.57 -6.33 -2.03
N LEU A 106 7.50 -7.07 -2.34
CA LEU A 106 6.14 -6.59 -2.05
C LEU A 106 5.88 -6.61 -0.53
N PRO A 107 5.06 -5.69 -0.02
CA PRO A 107 4.37 -4.61 -0.74
C PRO A 107 5.28 -3.43 -1.09
N ILE A 108 5.10 -2.83 -2.28
CA ILE A 108 5.91 -1.68 -2.73
C ILE A 108 5.52 -0.40 -2.00
N LEU A 109 6.48 0.51 -1.85
CA LEU A 109 6.23 1.85 -1.32
C LEU A 109 5.40 2.67 -2.33
N LEU A 110 4.16 3.01 -1.94
CA LEU A 110 3.22 3.80 -2.74
C LEU A 110 3.29 5.31 -2.44
N GLY A 111 3.78 5.66 -1.25
CA GLY A 111 3.85 7.03 -0.81
C GLY A 111 3.89 7.14 0.71
N TRP A 112 3.19 8.12 1.27
CA TRP A 112 3.30 8.45 2.69
C TRP A 112 2.02 9.08 3.24
N PHE A 113 1.91 9.15 4.56
CA PHE A 113 0.80 9.81 5.24
C PHE A 113 1.30 10.80 6.30
N CYS A 114 0.46 11.79 6.59
CA CYS A 114 0.68 12.75 7.65
C CYS A 114 -0.62 12.99 8.42
N GLY A 115 -0.57 12.87 9.74
CA GLY A 115 -1.65 13.22 10.66
C GLY A 115 -1.31 14.50 11.42
N ARG A 116 -2.17 15.51 11.30
CA ARG A 116 -2.05 16.81 12.00
C ARG A 116 -3.31 17.12 12.79
N ARG A 117 -3.16 17.69 14.00
CA ARG A 117 -4.32 17.98 14.87
C ARG A 117 -4.86 19.38 14.62
N ARG A 118 -6.19 19.51 14.51
CA ARG A 118 -6.92 20.78 14.38
C ARG A 118 -6.49 21.62 13.18
N THR A 119 -6.22 20.98 12.05
CA THR A 119 -5.80 21.64 10.80
C THR A 119 -6.74 21.34 9.64
N HIS A 120 -6.78 22.23 8.65
CA HIS A 120 -7.50 21.97 7.41
C HIS A 120 -6.85 20.82 6.62
N LEU A 121 -7.69 20.06 5.89
CA LEU A 121 -7.26 19.02 4.94
C LEU A 121 -6.68 19.62 3.63
N ARG A 122 -5.70 20.51 3.78
CA ARG A 122 -4.95 21.13 2.68
C ARG A 122 -3.46 20.79 2.83
N PRO A 123 -2.80 20.30 1.77
CA PRO A 123 -1.38 20.04 1.81
C PRO A 123 -0.55 21.30 2.09
N SER A 124 0.41 21.20 3.00
CA SER A 124 1.37 22.27 3.26
C SER A 124 2.51 22.30 2.23
N MET A 125 3.27 23.41 2.19
CA MET A 125 4.48 23.48 1.35
C MET A 125 5.48 22.36 1.66
N ARG A 126 5.64 22.00 2.94
CA ARG A 126 6.50 20.91 3.36
C ARG A 126 6.02 19.58 2.81
N GLU A 127 4.72 19.30 2.90
CA GLU A 127 4.15 18.05 2.38
C GLU A 127 4.30 17.93 0.86
N ILE A 128 4.19 19.04 0.14
CA ILE A 128 4.47 19.08 -1.30
C ILE A 128 5.95 18.79 -1.58
N ALA A 129 6.87 19.39 -0.83
CA ALA A 129 8.31 19.15 -0.99
C ALA A 129 8.68 17.69 -0.72
N VAL A 130 8.20 17.11 0.40
CA VAL A 130 8.43 15.71 0.77
C VAL A 130 7.88 14.77 -0.31
N SER A 131 6.67 15.01 -0.81
CA SER A 131 6.07 14.18 -1.85
C SER A 131 6.88 14.21 -3.15
N ASN A 132 7.39 15.38 -3.55
CA ASN A 132 8.26 15.50 -4.72
C ASN A 132 9.58 14.74 -4.54
N SER A 133 10.25 14.91 -3.40
CA SER A 133 11.51 14.22 -3.09
C SER A 133 11.33 12.70 -2.99
N LEU A 134 10.21 12.25 -2.41
CA LEU A 134 9.89 10.83 -2.31
C LEU A 134 9.64 10.23 -3.70
N PHE A 135 8.91 10.93 -4.56
CA PHE A 135 8.70 10.51 -5.94
C PHE A 135 10.03 10.32 -6.69
N GLU A 136 10.99 11.24 -6.55
CA GLU A 136 12.33 11.11 -7.18
C GLU A 136 13.10 9.90 -6.67
N THR A 137 12.94 9.59 -5.38
CA THR A 137 13.56 8.43 -4.75
C THR A 137 12.91 7.11 -5.22
N LEU A 138 11.62 7.16 -5.57
CA LEU A 138 10.82 6.01 -6.01
C LEU A 138 10.93 5.71 -7.51
N THR A 139 11.25 6.71 -8.33
CA THR A 139 11.50 6.52 -9.77
C THR A 139 12.92 5.99 -9.97
N PRO A 140 13.11 4.72 -10.38
CA PRO A 140 14.44 4.22 -10.66
C PRO A 140 15.02 4.95 -11.88
N ALA A 141 16.18 5.58 -11.71
CA ALA A 141 16.98 6.12 -12.81
C ALA A 141 17.69 4.96 -13.54
N SER A 142 16.94 4.09 -14.22
CA SER A 142 17.54 3.03 -15.05
C SER A 142 17.55 3.45 -16.52
N ALA A 143 18.76 3.55 -17.08
CA ALA A 143 19.00 3.94 -18.47
C ALA A 143 18.76 2.80 -19.49
N ILE A 144 18.38 1.60 -19.03
CA ILE A 144 18.33 0.38 -19.85
C ILE A 144 16.89 -0.09 -20.10
N ASP A 145 15.96 0.20 -19.18
CA ASP A 145 14.51 0.08 -19.42
C ASP A 145 13.77 1.02 -18.45
N PRO A 146 12.91 1.94 -18.94
CA PRO A 146 12.15 2.81 -18.07
C PRO A 146 11.04 2.00 -17.41
N ALA A 147 11.28 1.51 -16.19
CA ALA A 147 10.20 1.05 -15.34
C ALA A 147 9.16 2.18 -15.25
N PRO A 148 7.84 1.89 -15.39
CA PRO A 148 6.84 2.93 -15.38
C PRO A 148 6.99 3.75 -14.09
N PRO A 149 6.92 5.09 -14.18
CA PRO A 149 7.11 5.92 -13.00
C PRO A 149 6.07 5.49 -11.94
N ARG A 150 6.42 5.61 -10.66
CA ARG A 150 5.53 5.19 -9.57
C ARG A 150 4.82 6.41 -9.03
N PRO A 151 3.49 6.55 -9.18
CA PRO A 151 2.80 7.72 -8.69
C PRO A 151 2.89 7.77 -7.15
N CYS A 152 3.13 8.96 -6.60
CA CYS A 152 3.24 9.13 -5.15
C CYS A 152 1.87 9.49 -4.57
N ILE A 153 1.39 8.67 -3.63
CA ILE A 153 0.13 8.88 -2.92
C ILE A 153 0.43 9.52 -1.57
N PHE A 154 -0.31 10.58 -1.26
CA PHE A 154 -0.22 11.27 0.02
C PHE A 154 -1.56 11.20 0.75
N LEU A 155 -1.59 10.62 1.94
CA LEU A 155 -2.78 10.59 2.79
C LEU A 155 -2.64 11.62 3.92
N LEU A 156 -3.55 12.60 3.95
CA LEU A 156 -3.60 13.60 5.02
C LEU A 156 -4.73 13.27 5.98
N LEU A 157 -4.43 13.18 7.27
CA LEU A 157 -5.39 12.99 8.34
C LEU A 157 -5.47 14.26 9.21
N SER A 158 -6.70 14.59 9.62
CA SER A 158 -6.97 15.65 10.59
C SER A 158 -7.85 15.13 11.71
N PHE A 159 -7.56 15.60 12.92
CA PHE A 159 -8.36 15.33 14.11
C PHE A 159 -8.87 16.63 14.71
N SER A 160 -10.18 16.72 14.91
CA SER A 160 -10.81 17.81 15.66
C SER A 160 -11.78 17.24 16.69
N SER A 161 -12.07 18.02 17.72
CA SER A 161 -13.02 17.63 18.76
C SER A 161 -13.75 18.87 19.24
N THR A 162 -14.99 18.71 19.67
CA THR A 162 -15.80 19.77 20.25
C THR A 162 -15.20 20.26 21.57
N GLU A 163 -15.54 21.46 22.01
CA GLU A 163 -15.01 22.06 23.24
C GLU A 163 -15.28 21.18 24.47
N ASN A 164 -16.46 20.56 24.52
CA ASN A 164 -16.85 19.62 25.57
C ASN A 164 -16.31 18.20 25.38
N GLN A 165 -15.48 17.96 24.35
CA GLN A 165 -14.91 16.65 24.00
C GLN A 165 -15.93 15.52 23.78
N ALA A 166 -17.21 15.85 23.59
CA ALA A 166 -18.26 14.84 23.39
C ALA A 166 -18.23 14.23 21.98
N ILE A 167 -17.73 14.99 21.00
CA ILE A 167 -17.64 14.55 19.61
C ILE A 167 -16.18 14.64 19.16
N HIS A 168 -15.71 13.55 18.56
CA HIS A 168 -14.41 13.45 17.92
C HIS A 168 -14.61 13.25 16.43
N THR A 169 -14.02 14.12 15.63
CA THR A 169 -14.12 14.09 14.18
C THR A 169 -12.77 13.72 13.58
N HIS A 170 -12.74 12.58 12.90
CA HIS A 170 -11.57 12.10 12.16
C HIS A 170 -11.81 12.34 10.67
N GLU A 171 -11.08 13.29 10.10
CA GLU A 171 -11.16 13.60 8.68
C GLU A 171 -9.92 13.07 7.97
N TYR A 172 -10.07 12.57 6.76
CA TYR A 172 -8.95 12.10 5.95
C TYR A 172 -9.17 12.43 4.48
N ARG A 173 -8.09 12.68 3.76
CA ARG A 173 -8.13 12.97 2.32
C ARG A 173 -6.88 12.42 1.64
N ALA A 174 -7.09 11.68 0.56
CA ALA A 174 -6.02 11.19 -0.29
C ALA A 174 -5.70 12.22 -1.38
N PHE A 175 -4.40 12.32 -1.69
CA PHE A 175 -3.87 13.16 -2.75
C PHE A 175 -2.95 12.34 -3.63
N HIS A 176 -2.96 12.63 -4.91
CA HIS A 176 -2.01 12.10 -5.88
C HIS A 176 -1.08 13.23 -6.33
N LEU A 177 0.22 12.98 -6.36
CA LEU A 177 1.20 13.92 -6.87
C LEU A 177 1.23 13.91 -8.40
N ARG A 178 0.66 14.95 -9.02
CA ARG A 178 0.81 15.20 -10.46
C ARG A 178 2.03 16.08 -10.73
N ARG A 179 2.99 15.57 -11.51
CA ARG A 179 4.15 16.37 -11.92
C ARG A 179 3.75 17.43 -12.94
N LYS A 180 4.36 18.60 -12.80
CA LYS A 180 4.38 19.62 -13.86
C LYS A 180 5.72 19.50 -14.59
N PRO A 181 5.74 19.70 -15.92
CA PRO A 181 6.99 19.66 -16.69
C PRO A 181 7.98 20.75 -16.27
N VAL A 182 7.50 21.83 -15.64
CA VAL A 182 8.34 22.91 -15.06
C VAL A 182 7.82 23.22 -13.66
N GLY A 183 8.68 23.11 -12.64
CA GLY A 183 8.39 23.41 -11.25
C GLY A 183 8.00 22.21 -10.39
N SER A 184 7.59 22.48 -9.14
CA SER A 184 7.16 21.45 -8.19
C SER A 184 5.83 20.82 -8.61
N GLY A 185 5.69 19.50 -8.42
CA GLY A 185 4.43 18.80 -8.62
C GLY A 185 3.30 19.35 -7.75
N VAL A 186 2.05 19.13 -8.19
CA VAL A 186 0.84 19.55 -7.48
C VAL A 186 0.15 18.32 -6.89
N LEU A 187 -0.25 18.42 -5.64
CA LEU A 187 -1.06 17.40 -4.97
C LEU A 187 -2.54 17.63 -5.29
N GLU A 188 -3.12 16.72 -6.07
CA GLU A 188 -4.53 16.76 -6.45
C GLU A 188 -5.33 15.79 -5.58
N PRO A 189 -6.48 16.21 -5.03
CA PRO A 189 -7.31 15.32 -4.22
C PRO A 189 -7.86 14.18 -5.09
N ARG A 190 -7.86 12.97 -4.53
CA ARG A 190 -8.44 11.77 -5.15
C ARG A 190 -9.43 11.11 -4.20
N SER A 191 -10.43 10.45 -4.76
CA SER A 191 -11.38 9.67 -3.98
C SER A 191 -10.66 8.48 -3.33
N LEU A 192 -10.89 8.33 -2.03
CA LEU A 192 -10.38 7.19 -1.25
C LEU A 192 -11.53 6.22 -1.03
N HIS A 193 -11.44 5.04 -1.65
CA HIS A 193 -12.43 3.99 -1.53
C HIS A 193 -12.03 3.01 -0.43
N ILE A 194 -12.88 2.88 0.59
CA ILE A 194 -12.65 1.96 1.71
C ILE A 194 -13.30 0.63 1.39
N VAL A 195 -12.49 -0.42 1.31
CA VAL A 195 -12.98 -1.78 1.06
C VAL A 195 -13.77 -2.28 2.28
N ASN A 196 -15.03 -2.67 2.05
CA ASN A 196 -15.95 -3.18 3.05
C ASN A 196 -16.78 -4.35 2.48
N ILE A 197 -17.51 -5.08 3.34
CA ILE A 197 -18.35 -6.25 2.97
C ILE A 197 -19.76 -5.80 2.49
N GLY A 198 -20.00 -4.50 2.38
CA GLY A 198 -21.29 -3.93 1.99
C GLY A 198 -21.69 -4.25 0.55
N PRO A 199 -22.93 -3.89 0.14
CA PRO A 199 -23.50 -4.27 -1.16
C PRO A 199 -22.67 -3.84 -2.37
N ASP A 200 -21.89 -2.76 -2.25
CA ASP A 200 -20.98 -2.26 -3.30
C ASP A 200 -19.83 -3.24 -3.63
N PHE A 201 -19.57 -4.23 -2.78
CA PHE A 201 -18.57 -5.27 -3.03
C PHE A 201 -19.02 -6.33 -4.04
N ARG A 202 -20.32 -6.43 -4.33
CA ARG A 202 -20.86 -7.46 -5.22
C ARG A 202 -20.31 -7.33 -6.64
N GLY A 203 -20.02 -6.10 -7.07
CA GLY A 203 -19.36 -5.79 -8.35
C GLY A 203 -17.89 -6.26 -8.41
N GLN A 204 -17.21 -6.40 -7.26
CA GLN A 204 -15.83 -6.92 -7.21
C GLN A 204 -15.77 -8.42 -7.48
N TYR A 205 -16.86 -9.18 -7.26
CA TYR A 205 -16.98 -10.57 -7.71
C TYR A 205 -17.44 -10.73 -9.16
N GLY A 206 -17.84 -9.63 -9.82
CA GLY A 206 -18.15 -9.64 -11.25
C GLY A 206 -16.90 -9.78 -12.12
N SER A 207 -15.73 -9.42 -11.57
CA SER A 207 -14.43 -9.66 -12.18
C SER A 207 -13.81 -10.93 -11.61
N PHE A 208 -13.62 -11.96 -12.44
CA PHE A 208 -12.86 -13.17 -12.06
C PHE A 208 -11.33 -12.96 -12.08
N SER A 209 -10.86 -11.70 -12.01
CA SER A 209 -9.44 -11.40 -11.83
C SER A 209 -9.11 -11.27 -10.34
N PRO A 210 -8.16 -12.04 -9.79
CA PRO A 210 -7.74 -11.85 -8.41
C PRO A 210 -7.10 -10.47 -8.23
N ASP A 211 -7.72 -9.61 -7.40
CA ASP A 211 -7.16 -8.33 -6.98
C ASP A 211 -5.98 -8.50 -5.99
N SER A 212 -5.80 -9.71 -5.44
CA SER A 212 -4.64 -10.02 -4.61
C SER A 212 -3.42 -10.28 -5.49
N ALA A 213 -2.46 -9.37 -5.46
CA ALA A 213 -1.14 -9.64 -5.99
C ALA A 213 -0.59 -10.92 -5.34
N LEU A 214 -0.13 -11.87 -6.16
CA LEU A 214 0.59 -13.03 -5.67
C LEU A 214 1.74 -12.55 -4.77
N PRO A 215 2.01 -13.23 -3.64
CA PRO A 215 3.13 -12.87 -2.78
C PRO A 215 4.38 -12.78 -3.64
N TRP A 216 5.13 -11.69 -3.46
CA TRP A 216 6.31 -11.46 -4.28
C TRP A 216 7.28 -12.63 -4.16
N MET A 217 7.57 -13.21 -5.31
CA MET A 217 8.62 -14.19 -5.48
C MET A 217 9.68 -13.51 -6.34
N PRO A 218 10.97 -13.63 -6.03
CA PRO A 218 12.03 -13.29 -6.96
C PRO A 218 11.99 -14.29 -8.14
N LEU A 219 10.98 -14.17 -9.01
CA LEU A 219 10.96 -14.88 -10.27
C LEU A 219 11.82 -14.06 -11.24
N ARG A 220 13.13 -14.29 -11.18
CA ARG A 220 14.00 -13.93 -12.31
C ARG A 220 13.65 -14.86 -13.46
N VAL A 221 12.71 -14.43 -14.30
CA VAL A 221 12.58 -14.97 -15.65
C VAL A 221 13.73 -14.36 -16.46
N GLU A 222 14.95 -14.81 -16.18
CA GLU A 222 16.04 -14.63 -17.12
C GLU A 222 15.76 -15.59 -18.28
N ASP A 223 15.73 -15.06 -19.51
CA ASP A 223 15.58 -15.81 -20.76
C ASP A 223 16.34 -17.14 -20.65
N GLU A 224 15.62 -18.26 -20.72
CA GLU A 224 16.14 -19.63 -20.48
C GLU A 224 17.21 -20.08 -21.49
N LEU A 225 17.74 -19.18 -22.32
CA LEU A 225 18.59 -19.52 -23.45
C LEU A 225 20.08 -19.20 -23.28
N ALA A 226 20.57 -18.68 -22.14
CA ALA A 226 21.99 -18.27 -22.09
C ALA A 226 22.83 -18.42 -20.81
N GLN A 227 22.34 -18.79 -19.63
CA GLN A 227 23.21 -18.82 -18.44
C GLN A 227 23.17 -20.13 -17.65
N LYS A 228 24.37 -20.66 -17.35
CA LYS A 228 24.60 -21.80 -16.47
C LYS A 228 23.96 -21.51 -15.10
N GLU A 229 22.95 -22.31 -14.74
CA GLU A 229 22.33 -22.26 -13.41
C GLU A 229 23.40 -22.36 -12.33
N THR A 230 23.51 -21.31 -11.52
CA THR A 230 24.48 -21.25 -10.42
C THR A 230 23.85 -21.89 -9.19
N LEU A 231 24.61 -22.61 -8.35
CA LEU A 231 24.08 -23.27 -7.12
C LEU A 231 23.27 -22.33 -6.22
N ARG A 232 23.59 -21.02 -6.21
CA ARG A 232 22.85 -20.00 -5.47
C ARG A 232 21.44 -19.76 -6.04
N SER A 233 21.27 -19.75 -7.37
CA SER A 233 19.94 -19.57 -7.98
C SER A 233 19.04 -20.78 -7.73
N LEU A 234 19.59 -21.99 -7.71
CA LEU A 234 18.86 -23.20 -7.31
C LEU A 234 18.43 -23.17 -5.84
N GLN A 235 19.30 -22.71 -4.93
CA GLN A 235 18.95 -22.55 -3.51
C GLN A 235 17.85 -21.50 -3.31
N ASP A 236 17.89 -20.38 -4.02
CA ASP A 236 16.86 -19.35 -3.96
C ASP A 236 15.53 -19.84 -4.56
N LYS A 237 15.56 -20.60 -5.66
CA LYS A 237 14.37 -21.26 -6.24
C LYS A 237 13.74 -22.26 -5.26
N VAL A 238 14.55 -23.10 -4.61
CA VAL A 238 14.08 -24.08 -3.61
C VAL A 238 13.50 -23.39 -2.37
N ALA A 239 14.14 -22.32 -1.89
CA ALA A 239 13.62 -21.52 -0.77
C ALA A 239 12.29 -20.84 -1.14
N GLY A 240 12.17 -20.31 -2.36
CA GLY A 240 10.92 -19.75 -2.89
C GLY A 240 9.81 -20.80 -2.97
N GLN A 241 10.12 -21.99 -3.48
CA GLN A 241 9.17 -23.10 -3.57
C GLN A 241 8.73 -23.58 -2.18
N LEU A 242 9.63 -23.70 -1.21
CA LEU A 242 9.27 -24.04 0.17
C LEU A 242 8.33 -23.00 0.80
N LEU A 243 8.54 -21.71 0.51
CA LEU A 243 7.62 -20.66 0.95
C LEU A 243 6.25 -20.80 0.29
N LEU A 244 6.19 -21.09 -1.02
CA LEU A 244 4.94 -21.39 -1.73
C LEU A 244 4.23 -22.58 -1.12
N ASP A 245 4.93 -23.69 -0.95
CA ASP A 245 4.38 -24.93 -0.45
C ASP A 245 3.85 -24.72 0.98
N SER A 246 4.55 -23.95 1.82
CA SER A 246 4.06 -23.59 3.16
C SER A 246 2.83 -22.66 3.15
N ALA A 247 2.76 -21.73 2.20
CA ALA A 247 1.65 -20.80 2.07
C ALA A 247 0.40 -21.50 1.49
N ALA A 248 0.62 -22.34 0.50
CA ALA A 248 -0.37 -23.16 -0.20
C ALA A 248 -0.68 -24.48 0.51
N ASP A 249 -0.04 -24.78 1.65
CA ASP A 249 -0.35 -25.97 2.43
C ASP A 249 -1.82 -25.95 2.85
N GLY A 250 -2.56 -26.97 2.41
CA GLY A 250 -4.01 -27.09 2.50
C GLY A 250 -4.83 -26.54 1.32
N PHE A 251 -4.22 -25.87 0.34
CA PHE A 251 -4.85 -25.19 -0.81
C PHE A 251 -4.41 -25.78 -2.18
N THR A 252 -4.15 -27.09 -2.25
CA THR A 252 -3.65 -27.76 -3.47
C THR A 252 -4.61 -27.65 -4.65
N MET A 253 -4.06 -27.49 -5.87
CA MET A 253 -4.82 -27.35 -7.12
C MET A 253 -5.76 -28.54 -7.40
N GLU A 254 -5.38 -29.75 -6.97
CA GLU A 254 -6.20 -30.96 -7.07
C GLU A 254 -7.48 -30.85 -6.24
N ARG A 255 -7.39 -30.37 -4.99
CA ARG A 255 -8.55 -30.08 -4.13
C ARG A 255 -9.39 -28.94 -4.71
N LEU A 256 -8.76 -27.90 -5.24
CA LEU A 256 -9.48 -26.80 -5.88
C LEU A 256 -10.21 -27.24 -7.16
N ALA A 257 -9.69 -28.23 -7.89
CA ALA A 257 -10.32 -28.80 -9.08
C ALA A 257 -11.58 -29.62 -8.73
N HIS A 258 -11.64 -30.24 -7.54
CA HIS A 258 -12.84 -30.92 -7.04
C HIS A 258 -13.97 -29.92 -6.75
N LEU A 259 -13.65 -28.64 -6.54
CA LEU A 259 -14.63 -27.57 -6.32
C LEU A 259 -15.40 -27.12 -7.59
N ILE A 260 -15.04 -27.59 -8.79
CA ILE A 260 -15.62 -27.12 -10.09
C ILE A 260 -16.46 -28.23 -10.78
N GLY A 261 -16.90 -29.26 -10.04
CA GLY A 261 -17.64 -30.43 -10.57
C GLY A 261 -19.10 -30.59 -10.08
N PRO A 262 -19.82 -31.65 -10.52
CA PRO A 262 -21.23 -31.91 -10.18
C PRO A 262 -21.49 -32.31 -8.70
N GLY A 263 -20.48 -32.32 -7.83
CA GLY A 263 -20.54 -32.69 -6.40
C GLY A 263 -20.84 -31.51 -5.47
N VAL A 264 -21.96 -30.81 -5.68
CA VAL A 264 -22.31 -29.54 -4.97
C VAL A 264 -22.39 -29.67 -3.44
N ALA A 265 -22.64 -30.87 -2.91
CA ALA A 265 -22.65 -31.12 -1.46
C ALA A 265 -21.23 -31.31 -0.87
N GLU A 266 -20.33 -31.97 -1.60
CA GLU A 266 -18.92 -32.14 -1.21
C GLU A 266 -18.16 -30.82 -1.32
N TYR A 267 -18.53 -29.98 -2.31
CA TYR A 267 -18.07 -28.60 -2.48
C TYR A 267 -18.28 -27.72 -1.23
N ALA A 268 -19.43 -27.82 -0.57
CA ALA A 268 -19.72 -27.03 0.63
C ALA A 268 -18.80 -27.43 1.80
N SER A 269 -18.60 -28.74 2.02
CA SER A 269 -17.70 -29.24 3.07
C SER A 269 -16.24 -28.88 2.82
N GLU A 270 -15.76 -28.98 1.57
CA GLU A 270 -14.39 -28.64 1.24
C GLU A 270 -14.12 -27.13 1.38
N LEU A 271 -15.08 -26.29 1.01
CA LEU A 271 -15.01 -24.85 1.21
C LEU A 271 -15.03 -24.49 2.70
N GLU A 272 -15.89 -25.14 3.49
CA GLU A 272 -15.93 -24.97 4.95
C GLU A 272 -14.60 -25.36 5.61
N ASP A 273 -13.97 -26.46 5.17
CA ASP A 273 -12.66 -26.88 5.64
C ASP A 273 -11.56 -25.88 5.25
N LEU A 274 -11.65 -25.30 4.06
CA LEU A 274 -10.74 -24.24 3.61
C LEU A 274 -10.83 -23.01 4.51
N TYR A 275 -12.04 -22.54 4.79
CA TYR A 275 -12.28 -21.42 5.69
C TYR A 275 -11.81 -21.73 7.12
N ARG A 276 -12.03 -22.96 7.59
CA ARG A 276 -11.55 -23.41 8.91
C ARG A 276 -10.02 -23.33 9.00
N ASN A 277 -9.31 -23.80 7.97
CA ASN A 277 -7.84 -23.73 7.93
C ASN A 277 -7.34 -22.28 7.87
N MET A 278 -8.01 -21.41 7.10
CA MET A 278 -7.69 -19.98 7.06
C MET A 278 -7.88 -19.32 8.43
N LEU A 279 -8.97 -19.64 9.13
CA LEU A 279 -9.22 -19.13 10.49
C LEU A 279 -8.13 -19.57 11.48
N LEU A 280 -7.69 -20.84 11.42
CA LEU A 280 -6.59 -21.33 12.25
C LEU A 280 -5.27 -20.60 11.94
N LYS A 281 -4.96 -20.36 10.65
CA LYS A 281 -3.77 -19.56 10.27
C LYS A 281 -3.86 -18.13 10.80
N LEU A 282 -5.04 -17.49 10.72
CA LEU A 282 -5.27 -16.15 11.26
C LEU A 282 -5.10 -16.09 12.79
N GLU A 283 -5.59 -17.10 13.52
CA GLU A 283 -5.39 -17.19 14.96
C GLU A 283 -3.89 -17.32 15.32
N GLY A 284 -3.16 -18.15 14.57
CA GLY A 284 -1.70 -18.29 14.73
C GLY A 284 -0.98 -16.96 14.54
N LEU A 285 -1.33 -16.21 13.49
CA LEU A 285 -0.78 -14.87 13.22
C LEU A 285 -1.14 -13.87 14.32
N ALA A 286 -2.38 -13.90 14.83
CA ALA A 286 -2.81 -13.02 15.91
C ALA A 286 -1.96 -13.20 17.18
N ARG A 287 -1.68 -14.45 17.58
CA ARG A 287 -0.80 -14.76 18.72
C ARG A 287 0.64 -14.30 18.49
N LEU A 288 1.13 -14.35 17.25
CA LEU A 288 2.46 -13.86 16.90
C LEU A 288 2.52 -12.33 16.98
N VAL A 289 1.49 -11.64 16.49
CA VAL A 289 1.36 -10.18 16.57
C VAL A 289 1.24 -9.70 18.01
N GLU A 290 0.52 -10.42 18.88
CA GLU A 290 0.46 -10.12 20.31
C GLU A 290 1.85 -10.17 20.96
N LYS A 291 2.57 -11.28 20.76
CA LYS A 291 3.93 -11.46 21.29
C LYS A 291 4.91 -10.43 20.76
N SER A 292 4.84 -10.10 19.47
CA SER A 292 5.73 -9.10 18.86
C SER A 292 5.41 -7.69 19.37
N SER A 293 4.14 -7.33 19.49
CA SER A 293 3.69 -6.04 20.03
C SER A 293 4.15 -5.85 21.47
N ALA A 294 4.06 -6.90 22.31
CA ALA A 294 4.55 -6.86 23.69
C ALA A 294 6.07 -6.58 23.75
N ARG A 295 6.86 -7.20 22.86
CA ARG A 295 8.31 -6.95 22.76
C ARG A 295 8.63 -5.53 22.32
N VAL A 296 7.89 -5.00 21.34
CA VAL A 296 8.06 -3.60 20.87
C VAL A 296 7.76 -2.63 22.00
N LEU A 297 6.66 -2.84 22.74
CA LEU A 297 6.29 -1.99 23.88
C LEU A 297 7.35 -2.04 25.00
N GLU A 298 7.88 -3.22 25.30
CA GLU A 298 8.98 -3.36 26.27
C GLU A 298 10.22 -2.55 25.84
N GLN A 299 10.56 -2.61 24.55
CA GLN A 299 11.69 -1.86 24.00
C GLN A 299 11.45 -0.34 23.99
N GLU A 300 10.24 0.11 23.64
CA GLU A 300 9.87 1.52 23.70
C GLU A 300 10.01 2.08 25.13
N ASN A 301 9.55 1.32 26.13
CA ASN A 301 9.69 1.68 27.54
C ASN A 301 11.15 1.74 28.00
N LYS A 302 11.99 0.79 27.57
CA LYS A 302 13.44 0.84 27.83
C LYS A 302 14.08 2.08 27.22
N ASN A 303 13.75 2.37 25.96
CA ASN A 303 14.26 3.55 25.25
C ASN A 303 13.77 4.86 25.88
N LEU A 304 12.55 4.88 26.43
CA LEU A 304 12.02 6.05 27.15
C LEU A 304 12.81 6.31 28.44
N LYS A 305 13.05 5.28 29.27
CA LYS A 305 13.86 5.40 30.49
C LYS A 305 15.27 5.94 30.20
N ILE A 306 15.93 5.40 29.17
CA ILE A 306 17.26 5.87 28.76
C ILE A 306 17.21 7.35 28.35
N ARG A 307 16.18 7.76 27.61
CA ARG A 307 15.99 9.17 27.22
C ARG A 307 15.77 10.08 28.43
N CYS A 308 14.98 9.65 29.42
CA CYS A 308 14.78 10.41 30.66
C CYS A 308 16.08 10.57 31.45
N ARG A 309 16.90 9.52 31.57
CA ARG A 309 18.23 9.59 32.20
C ARG A 309 19.15 10.57 31.51
N LEU A 310 19.24 10.47 30.17
CA LEU A 310 20.09 11.36 29.38
C LEU A 310 19.65 12.83 29.50
N ALA A 311 18.34 13.06 29.67
CA ALA A 311 17.79 14.39 29.90
C ALA A 311 17.94 14.90 31.34
N GLY A 312 18.45 14.09 32.28
CA GLY A 312 18.58 14.45 33.69
C GLY A 312 17.23 14.58 34.42
N LEU A 313 16.20 13.88 33.94
CA LEU A 313 14.84 13.86 34.52
C LEU A 313 14.60 12.67 35.46
N GLU A 314 15.66 11.92 35.80
CA GLU A 314 15.66 10.83 36.79
C GLU A 314 16.40 11.24 38.07
#